data_AF-A0A7V8XGM4-F1
#
_entry.id   AF-A0A7V8XGM4-F1
#
_cell.length_a   1.000
_cell.length_b   1.000
_cell.length_c   1.000
_cell.angle_alpha   90.00
_cell.angle_beta   90.00
_cell.angle_gamma   90.00
#
_symmetry.space_group_name_H-M   'P 1'
#
loop_
_entity.id
_entity.type
_entity.pdbx_description
1 polymer ?
#
loop_
_entity_poly.entity_id
_entity_poly.type
_entity_poly.pdbx_seq_one_letter_code
_entity_poly.pdbx_strand_id
1 'polypeptide(L)'
;MFATGVTVLTTLSREQVHGMTANAFMSVSLSPPLVLISLDRRARLCAMLHEGTHFGVSVLADGQAGLSDHFARRVQREGDVLVPQFAIVRETPLVEGALAHLVARVVRSYWGGDHSLFLGHVEYARYGEGRPLLFHGGRYESIVTNPELFSLLPPELLQLLVGRGVERTYAAGEALMRRGEASDELMTVVEGTVSIERPGLRLTRGPGALLGEIEVLDRGGGRMATITAETDVRCIVVPREELRAALEESPGAAIALLEILAARFRETA
;
A
#
# COMPACT_ATOMS: atom_id res chain seq x y z
N MET A 1 -11.80 13.05 1.01
CA MET A 1 -12.17 11.70 1.52
C MET A 1 -11.09 11.29 2.53
N PHE A 2 -11.41 10.54 3.59
CA PHE A 2 -10.45 10.17 4.63
C PHE A 2 -9.87 8.79 4.36
N ALA A 3 -8.54 8.64 4.38
CA ALA A 3 -7.87 7.36 4.19
C ALA A 3 -7.88 6.55 5.50
N THR A 4 -8.14 5.25 5.39
CA THR A 4 -8.25 4.35 6.56
C THR A 4 -7.50 3.06 6.30
N GLY A 5 -6.95 2.45 7.35
CA GLY A 5 -6.62 1.03 7.30
C GLY A 5 -7.90 0.18 7.18
N VAL A 6 -7.73 -1.08 6.77
CA VAL A 6 -8.84 -2.04 6.69
C VAL A 6 -8.77 -3.01 7.86
N THR A 7 -9.90 -3.25 8.52
CA THR A 7 -10.00 -4.23 9.60
C THR A 7 -11.06 -5.28 9.31
N VAL A 8 -10.88 -6.48 9.85
CA VAL A 8 -11.94 -7.49 9.97
C VAL A 8 -12.31 -7.60 11.43
N LEU A 9 -13.57 -7.30 11.70
CA LEU A 9 -14.20 -7.49 13.01
C LEU A 9 -14.75 -8.89 13.08
N THR A 10 -14.57 -9.58 14.20
CA THR A 10 -15.08 -10.94 14.37
C THR A 10 -15.67 -11.16 15.76
N THR A 11 -16.58 -12.11 15.87
CA THR A 11 -17.08 -12.62 17.14
C THR A 11 -17.49 -14.09 16.96
N LEU A 12 -17.67 -14.81 18.07
CA LEU A 12 -18.14 -16.18 18.09
C LEU A 12 -19.61 -16.21 18.52
N SER A 13 -20.44 -16.95 17.79
CA SER A 13 -21.82 -17.26 18.20
C SER A 13 -22.15 -18.70 17.85
N ARG A 14 -22.58 -19.50 18.84
CA ARG A 14 -22.91 -20.92 18.66
C ARG A 14 -21.80 -21.70 17.93
N GLU A 15 -20.55 -21.47 18.35
CA GLU A 15 -19.34 -22.08 17.76
C GLU A 15 -19.05 -21.68 16.30
N GLN A 16 -19.84 -20.77 15.72
CA GLN A 16 -19.60 -20.22 14.39
C GLN A 16 -18.91 -18.86 14.48
N VAL A 17 -17.84 -18.68 13.69
CA VAL A 17 -17.18 -17.39 13.54
C VAL A 17 -18.04 -16.50 12.63
N HIS A 18 -18.33 -15.30 13.12
CA HIS A 18 -18.95 -14.24 12.35
C HIS A 18 -17.95 -13.12 12.14
N GLY A 19 -17.71 -12.76 10.88
CA GLY A 19 -16.79 -11.69 10.51
C GLY A 19 -17.44 -10.62 9.64
N MET A 20 -16.90 -9.41 9.70
CA MET A 20 -17.28 -8.29 8.86
C MET A 20 -16.07 -7.39 8.60
N THR A 21 -15.85 -7.02 7.35
CA THR A 21 -14.89 -5.96 7.01
C THR A 21 -15.43 -4.62 7.48
N ALA A 22 -14.61 -3.87 8.19
CA ALA A 22 -14.91 -2.52 8.64
C ALA A 22 -13.67 -1.64 8.56
N ASN A 23 -13.86 -0.38 8.19
CA ASN A 23 -12.84 0.65 8.29
C ASN A 23 -13.25 1.79 9.26
N ALA A 24 -14.45 1.70 9.85
CA ALA A 24 -14.92 2.59 10.90
C ALA A 24 -14.45 2.09 12.28
N PHE A 25 -13.13 2.04 12.46
CA PHE A 25 -12.43 1.69 13.70
C PHE A 25 -11.59 2.86 14.17
N MET A 26 -11.57 3.12 15.48
CA MET A 26 -10.69 4.15 16.06
C MET A 26 -10.19 3.74 17.45
N SER A 27 -8.97 4.15 17.76
CA SER A 27 -8.47 4.19 19.15
C SER A 27 -9.11 5.37 19.89
N VAL A 28 -9.51 5.16 21.14
CA VAL A 28 -10.20 6.16 21.96
C VAL A 28 -9.38 6.57 23.18
N SER A 29 -8.76 5.61 23.86
CA SER A 29 -8.02 5.86 25.11
C SER A 29 -6.91 4.83 25.28
N LEU A 30 -5.83 5.25 25.95
CA LEU A 30 -4.76 4.35 26.38
C LEU A 30 -4.95 3.84 27.82
N SER A 31 -5.61 4.62 28.68
CA SER A 31 -5.83 4.26 30.09
C SER A 31 -7.21 4.73 30.59
N PRO A 32 -8.22 3.83 30.69
CA PRO A 32 -8.17 2.43 30.27
C PRO A 32 -8.04 2.31 28.74
N PRO A 33 -7.50 1.20 28.20
CA PRO A 33 -7.33 1.05 26.77
C PRO A 33 -8.69 0.82 26.09
N LEU A 34 -9.14 1.80 25.30
CA LEU A 34 -10.46 1.79 24.66
C LEU A 34 -10.34 1.96 23.15
N VAL A 35 -11.19 1.24 22.43
CA VAL A 35 -11.42 1.37 20.98
C VAL A 35 -12.90 1.57 20.69
N LEU A 36 -13.23 2.14 19.54
CA LEU A 36 -14.60 2.28 19.06
C LEU A 36 -14.72 1.66 17.66
N ILE A 37 -15.83 0.95 17.45
CA ILE A 37 -16.26 0.48 16.13
C ILE A 37 -17.65 1.04 15.82
N SER A 38 -17.90 1.36 14.55
CA SER A 38 -19.23 1.76 14.05
C SER A 38 -19.74 0.71 13.07
N LEU A 39 -20.93 0.18 13.31
CA LEU A 39 -21.55 -0.85 12.47
C LEU A 39 -22.91 -0.42 11.97
N ASP A 40 -23.20 -0.67 10.70
CA ASP A 40 -24.54 -0.54 10.14
C ASP A 40 -25.50 -1.44 10.95
N ARG A 41 -26.63 -0.89 11.39
CA ARG A 41 -27.61 -1.62 12.20
C ARG A 41 -28.24 -2.83 11.50
N ARG A 42 -28.14 -2.90 10.17
CA ARG A 42 -28.58 -4.03 9.33
C ARG A 42 -27.51 -5.13 9.25
N ALA A 43 -26.27 -4.85 9.65
CA ALA A 43 -25.20 -5.85 9.64
C ALA A 43 -25.49 -6.95 10.65
N ARG A 44 -25.33 -8.22 10.23
CA ARG A 44 -25.54 -9.38 11.10
C ARG A 44 -24.65 -9.34 12.35
N LEU A 45 -23.41 -8.84 12.21
CA LEU A 45 -22.48 -8.69 13.33
C LEU A 45 -22.99 -7.67 14.36
N CYS A 46 -23.64 -6.59 13.92
CA CYS A 46 -24.20 -5.56 14.82
C CYS A 46 -25.22 -6.16 15.79
N ALA A 47 -26.07 -7.08 15.33
CA ALA A 47 -27.08 -7.73 16.17
C ALA A 47 -26.49 -8.73 17.19
N MET A 48 -25.21 -9.10 17.04
CA MET A 48 -24.53 -10.04 17.94
C MET A 48 -23.81 -9.31 19.08
N LEU A 49 -23.44 -8.04 18.89
CA LEU A 49 -22.71 -7.26 19.88
C LEU A 49 -23.66 -6.59 20.87
N HIS A 50 -23.39 -6.80 22.15
CA HIS A 50 -24.03 -6.12 23.28
C HIS A 50 -23.01 -5.95 24.41
N GLU A 51 -23.33 -5.13 25.42
CA GLU A 51 -22.44 -4.94 26.58
C GLU A 51 -22.05 -6.29 27.20
N GLY A 52 -20.74 -6.48 27.43
CA GLY A 52 -20.16 -7.74 27.88
C GLY A 52 -19.69 -8.67 26.77
N THR A 53 -20.10 -8.48 25.52
CA THR A 53 -19.66 -9.31 24.38
C THR A 53 -18.20 -9.02 24.01
N HIS A 54 -17.44 -10.07 23.70
CA HIS A 54 -16.10 -9.94 23.11
C HIS A 54 -16.15 -9.91 21.58
N PHE A 55 -15.32 -9.05 21.00
CA PHE A 55 -15.07 -9.01 19.57
C PHE A 55 -13.58 -8.88 19.29
N GLY A 56 -13.17 -9.53 18.20
CA GLY A 56 -11.82 -9.48 17.66
C GLY A 56 -11.73 -8.37 16.63
N VAL A 57 -10.61 -7.65 16.60
CA VAL A 57 -10.24 -6.70 15.55
C VAL A 57 -8.95 -7.20 14.93
N SER A 58 -8.96 -7.47 13.63
CA SER A 58 -7.78 -7.85 12.86
C SER A 58 -7.47 -6.76 11.83
N VAL A 59 -6.37 -6.03 12.01
CA VAL A 59 -5.92 -4.99 11.06
C VAL A 59 -5.17 -5.68 9.93
N LEU A 60 -5.68 -5.59 8.71
CA LEU A 60 -5.19 -6.36 7.58
C LEU A 60 -3.87 -5.82 7.00
N ALA A 61 -3.02 -6.72 6.55
CA ALA A 61 -1.82 -6.43 5.76
C ALA A 61 -2.13 -6.23 4.28
N ASP A 62 -1.24 -5.57 3.53
CA ASP A 62 -1.41 -5.21 2.11
C ASP A 62 -1.81 -6.39 1.19
N GLY A 63 -1.28 -7.59 1.44
CA GLY A 63 -1.62 -8.81 0.70
C GLY A 63 -2.99 -9.43 1.02
N GLN A 64 -3.77 -8.86 1.94
CA GLN A 64 -5.01 -9.45 2.46
C GLN A 64 -6.30 -8.82 1.87
N ALA A 65 -6.23 -8.18 0.71
CA ALA A 65 -7.40 -7.63 0.02
C ALA A 65 -8.51 -8.68 -0.23
N GLY A 66 -8.14 -9.92 -0.53
CA GLY A 66 -9.10 -11.02 -0.70
C GLY A 66 -9.92 -11.32 0.56
N LEU A 67 -9.30 -11.24 1.75
CA LEU A 67 -10.00 -11.39 3.03
C LEU A 67 -10.95 -10.21 3.28
N SER A 68 -10.51 -8.99 2.98
CA SER A 68 -11.36 -7.79 3.04
C SER A 68 -12.60 -7.94 2.15
N ASP A 69 -12.44 -8.38 0.91
CA ASP A 69 -13.57 -8.56 -0.03
C ASP A 69 -14.51 -9.69 0.43
N HIS A 70 -13.96 -10.80 0.94
CA HIS A 70 -14.73 -11.92 1.49
C HIS A 70 -15.65 -11.45 2.64
N PHE A 71 -15.09 -10.77 3.65
CA PHE A 71 -15.86 -10.30 4.80
C PHE A 71 -16.71 -9.04 4.53
N ALA A 72 -16.49 -8.37 3.38
CA ALA A 72 -17.37 -7.32 2.86
C ALA A 72 -18.53 -7.89 2.01
N ARG A 73 -18.55 -9.20 1.74
CA ARG A 73 -19.50 -9.88 0.84
C ARG A 73 -19.51 -9.29 -0.57
N ARG A 74 -18.36 -8.82 -1.06
CA ARG A 74 -18.18 -8.50 -2.48
C ARG A 74 -18.10 -9.81 -3.27
N VAL A 75 -18.65 -9.82 -4.49
CA VAL A 75 -18.78 -11.03 -5.33
C VAL A 75 -17.40 -11.66 -5.53
N GLN A 76 -17.21 -12.86 -4.99
CA GLN A 76 -16.07 -13.72 -5.31
C GLN A 76 -16.31 -14.32 -6.71
N ARG A 77 -15.30 -14.34 -7.57
CA ARG A 77 -15.38 -15.03 -8.87
C ARG A 77 -15.57 -16.53 -8.61
N GLU A 78 -16.40 -17.20 -9.41
CA GLU A 78 -16.56 -18.66 -9.33
C GLU A 78 -15.19 -19.35 -9.45
N GLY A 79 -14.80 -20.08 -8.40
CA GLY A 79 -13.57 -20.89 -8.37
C GLY A 79 -12.58 -20.55 -7.25
N ASP A 80 -12.59 -19.32 -6.73
CA ASP A 80 -11.71 -18.91 -5.61
C ASP A 80 -12.42 -19.06 -4.27
N VAL A 81 -12.43 -20.27 -3.70
CA VAL A 81 -12.92 -20.47 -2.33
C VAL A 81 -11.84 -20.04 -1.34
N LEU A 82 -11.85 -18.76 -0.96
CA LEU A 82 -11.04 -18.30 0.16
C LEU A 82 -11.63 -18.85 1.46
N VAL A 83 -10.87 -19.69 2.16
CA VAL A 83 -11.21 -20.19 3.49
C VAL A 83 -10.41 -19.38 4.54
N PRO A 84 -11.04 -18.46 5.27
CA PRO A 84 -10.34 -17.69 6.30
C PRO A 84 -9.86 -18.61 7.43
N GLN A 85 -8.61 -18.42 7.86
CA GLN A 85 -8.03 -19.08 9.02
C GLN A 85 -8.08 -18.15 10.23
N PHE A 86 -8.27 -18.73 11.42
CA PHE A 86 -8.43 -17.97 12.65
C PHE A 86 -7.59 -18.53 13.79
N ALA A 87 -6.86 -17.64 14.46
CA ALA A 87 -6.31 -17.90 15.78
C ALA A 87 -7.36 -17.56 16.84
N ILE A 88 -7.55 -18.43 17.83
CA ILE A 88 -8.45 -18.16 18.96
C ILE A 88 -7.62 -17.60 20.12
N VAL A 89 -7.92 -16.37 20.54
CA VAL A 89 -7.29 -15.71 21.69
C VAL A 89 -8.39 -15.16 22.58
N ARG A 90 -8.34 -15.48 23.89
CA ARG A 90 -9.40 -15.15 24.85
C ARG A 90 -10.79 -15.49 24.30
N GLU A 91 -10.95 -16.73 23.81
CA GLU A 91 -12.21 -17.24 23.26
C GLU A 91 -12.77 -16.40 22.10
N THR A 92 -11.93 -15.59 21.45
CA THR A 92 -12.32 -14.67 20.39
C THR A 92 -11.49 -14.99 19.14
N PRO A 93 -12.11 -15.17 17.96
CA PRO A 93 -11.39 -15.46 16.74
C PRO A 93 -10.65 -14.21 16.25
N LEU A 94 -9.51 -14.41 15.60
CA LEU A 94 -8.68 -13.37 15.01
C LEU A 94 -8.14 -13.88 13.68
N VAL A 95 -8.20 -13.07 12.63
CA VAL A 95 -7.79 -13.47 11.28
C VAL A 95 -6.28 -13.69 11.25
N GLU A 96 -5.83 -14.88 10.86
CA GLU A 96 -4.39 -15.19 10.79
C GLU A 96 -3.65 -14.32 9.76
N GLY A 97 -2.38 -14.05 10.02
CA GLY A 97 -1.53 -13.22 9.16
C GLY A 97 -1.85 -11.72 9.14
N ALA A 98 -2.86 -11.26 9.90
CA ALA A 98 -3.15 -9.84 10.03
C ALA A 98 -2.02 -9.09 10.76
N LEU A 99 -1.81 -7.82 10.38
CA LEU A 99 -0.74 -6.96 10.88
C LEU A 99 -0.89 -6.68 12.38
N ALA A 100 -2.12 -6.55 12.88
CA ALA A 100 -2.39 -6.40 14.30
C ALA A 100 -3.69 -7.08 14.70
N HIS A 101 -3.76 -7.50 15.96
CA HIS A 101 -4.90 -8.16 16.57
C HIS A 101 -5.26 -7.48 17.88
N LEU A 102 -6.55 -7.27 18.10
CA LEU A 102 -7.09 -6.83 19.38
C LEU A 102 -8.27 -7.73 19.77
N VAL A 103 -8.37 -8.05 21.06
CA VAL A 103 -9.62 -8.57 21.64
C VAL A 103 -10.16 -7.49 22.55
N ALA A 104 -11.39 -7.06 22.30
CA ALA A 104 -12.06 -6.05 23.09
C ALA A 104 -13.41 -6.55 23.59
N ARG A 105 -13.75 -6.18 24.81
CA ARG A 105 -15.08 -6.40 25.39
C ARG A 105 -15.90 -5.14 25.28
N VAL A 106 -17.10 -5.23 24.74
CA VAL A 106 -18.03 -4.10 24.66
C VAL A 106 -18.36 -3.62 26.08
N VAL A 107 -18.06 -2.36 26.36
CA VAL A 107 -18.40 -1.71 27.65
C VAL A 107 -19.62 -0.82 27.54
N ARG A 108 -19.91 -0.31 26.33
CA ARG A 108 -21.09 0.52 26.07
C ARG A 108 -21.41 0.57 24.59
N SER A 109 -22.69 0.72 24.26
CA SER A 109 -23.16 1.01 22.90
C SER A 109 -23.90 2.35 22.81
N TYR A 110 -23.72 3.07 21.71
CA TYR A 110 -24.41 4.32 21.41
C TYR A 110 -25.10 4.26 20.06
N TRP A 111 -26.16 5.05 19.92
CA TRP A 111 -26.83 5.28 18.65
C TRP A 111 -26.10 6.35 17.84
N GLY A 112 -25.77 6.03 16.59
CA GLY A 112 -25.11 6.90 15.63
C GLY A 112 -25.93 7.04 14.35
N GLY A 113 -27.25 7.24 14.47
CA GLY A 113 -28.17 7.29 13.32
C GLY A 113 -28.49 5.88 12.78
N ASP A 114 -28.07 5.61 11.55
CA ASP A 114 -28.21 4.30 10.90
C ASP A 114 -27.14 3.29 11.36
N HIS A 115 -26.15 3.74 12.13
CA HIS A 115 -25.12 2.92 12.75
C HIS A 115 -25.28 2.82 14.28
N SER A 116 -24.74 1.73 14.83
CA SER A 116 -24.48 1.57 16.27
C SER A 116 -22.98 1.67 16.52
N LEU A 117 -22.60 2.50 17.49
CA LEU A 117 -21.22 2.68 17.94
C LEU A 117 -20.98 1.80 19.16
N PHE A 118 -19.97 0.94 19.12
CA PHE A 118 -19.60 0.10 20.26
C PHE A 118 -18.25 0.54 20.80
N LEU A 119 -18.23 0.95 22.07
CA LEU A 119 -17.02 1.25 22.81
C LEU A 119 -16.54 -0.06 23.44
N GLY A 120 -15.33 -0.49 23.10
CA GLY A 120 -14.70 -1.71 23.58
C GLY A 120 -13.50 -1.44 24.48
N HIS A 121 -13.40 -2.15 25.60
CA HIS A 121 -12.20 -2.20 26.43
C HIS A 121 -11.28 -3.31 25.92
N VAL A 122 -10.07 -2.92 25.51
CA VAL A 122 -9.07 -3.85 24.97
C VAL A 122 -8.48 -4.70 26.09
N GLU A 123 -8.61 -6.02 25.99
CA GLU A 123 -8.12 -7.00 26.96
C GLU A 123 -6.92 -7.80 26.41
N TYR A 124 -6.66 -7.68 25.12
CA TYR A 124 -5.48 -8.22 24.45
C TYR A 124 -5.15 -7.36 23.22
N ALA A 125 -3.87 -7.13 22.98
CA ALA A 125 -3.37 -6.53 21.76
C ALA A 125 -2.03 -7.17 21.37
N ARG A 126 -1.86 -7.43 20.08
CA ARG A 126 -0.59 -7.82 19.45
C ARG A 126 -0.47 -7.06 18.14
N TYR A 127 0.73 -6.60 17.83
CA TYR A 127 1.07 -5.99 16.55
C TYR A 127 2.32 -6.68 16.00
N GLY A 128 2.39 -6.75 14.68
CA GLY A 128 3.53 -7.23 13.92
C GLY A 128 4.10 -6.13 13.03
N GLU A 129 5.16 -6.48 12.31
CA GLU A 129 5.74 -5.64 11.26
C GLU A 129 5.10 -5.95 9.90
N GLY A 130 5.13 -4.98 8.99
CA GLY A 130 4.56 -5.12 7.65
C GLY A 130 3.84 -3.86 7.18
N ARG A 131 3.27 -3.90 5.98
CA ARG A 131 2.51 -2.80 5.38
C ARG A 131 1.01 -3.03 5.57
N PRO A 132 0.24 -2.02 6.01
CA PRO A 132 -1.20 -2.16 6.17
C PRO A 132 -1.91 -2.10 4.82
N LEU A 133 -3.03 -2.82 4.70
CA LEU A 133 -3.98 -2.59 3.63
C LEU A 133 -4.69 -1.25 3.85
N LEU A 134 -4.60 -0.36 2.88
CA LEU A 134 -5.28 0.94 2.92
C LEU A 134 -6.52 0.95 2.05
N PHE A 135 -7.50 1.76 2.45
CA PHE A 135 -8.69 2.05 1.68
C PHE A 135 -8.93 3.55 1.60
N HIS A 136 -9.06 4.07 0.38
CA HIS A 136 -9.30 5.47 0.10
C HIS A 136 -9.95 5.60 -1.28
N GLY A 137 -10.86 6.55 -1.48
CA GLY A 137 -11.47 6.75 -2.81
C GLY A 137 -12.37 5.61 -3.30
N GLY A 138 -12.75 4.65 -2.44
CA GLY A 138 -13.48 3.44 -2.86
C GLY A 138 -12.60 2.30 -3.37
N ARG A 139 -11.27 2.45 -3.32
CA ARG A 139 -10.28 1.49 -3.81
C ARG A 139 -9.26 1.16 -2.72
N TYR A 140 -8.58 0.02 -2.90
CA TYR A 140 -7.42 -0.33 -2.08
C TYR A 140 -6.20 0.47 -2.52
N GLU A 141 -5.40 0.89 -1.56
CA GLU A 141 -4.16 1.66 -1.76
C GLU A 141 -3.01 0.99 -0.99
N SER A 142 -1.77 1.41 -1.25
CA SER A 142 -0.59 0.94 -0.53
C SER A 142 0.23 2.11 0.02
N ILE A 143 0.92 1.90 1.14
CA ILE A 143 1.88 2.89 1.66
C ILE A 143 3.22 2.65 0.98
N VAL A 144 3.64 3.61 0.16
CA VAL A 144 5.02 3.69 -0.32
C VAL A 144 5.87 4.21 0.84
N THR A 145 6.72 3.34 1.38
CA THR A 145 7.58 3.60 2.56
C THR A 145 9.05 3.65 2.17
N ASN A 146 9.39 4.51 1.20
CA ASN A 146 10.80 4.75 0.89
C ASN A 146 11.16 6.22 1.13
N PRO A 147 11.72 6.56 2.31
CA PRO A 147 12.17 7.91 2.66
C PRO A 147 13.16 8.50 1.66
N GLU A 148 14.02 7.68 1.04
CA GLU A 148 14.99 8.13 0.03
C GLU A 148 14.28 8.59 -1.25
N LEU A 149 13.25 7.87 -1.71
CA LEU A 149 12.39 8.27 -2.84
C LEU A 149 11.70 9.62 -2.62
N PHE A 150 11.20 9.90 -1.41
CA PHE A 150 10.56 11.18 -1.07
C PHE A 150 11.55 12.34 -0.92
N SER A 151 12.82 12.06 -0.66
CA SER A 151 13.88 13.08 -0.56
C SER A 151 14.54 13.39 -1.91
N LEU A 152 14.47 12.46 -2.87
CA LEU A 152 15.20 12.52 -4.13
C LEU A 152 14.32 12.89 -5.34
N LEU A 153 13.00 12.73 -5.23
CA LEU A 153 12.05 13.12 -6.27
C LEU A 153 11.01 14.11 -5.72
N PRO A 154 10.69 15.21 -6.44
CA PRO A 154 9.62 16.11 -6.05
C PRO A 154 8.28 15.35 -5.92
N PRO A 155 7.41 15.72 -4.96
CA PRO A 155 6.17 15.02 -4.67
C PRO A 155 5.27 14.80 -5.89
N GLU A 156 5.24 15.76 -6.81
CA GLU A 156 4.42 15.74 -8.02
C GLU A 156 4.87 14.62 -8.97
N LEU A 157 6.18 14.44 -9.12
CA LEU A 157 6.75 13.38 -9.95
C LEU A 157 6.61 12.02 -9.28
N LEU A 158 6.73 11.95 -7.96
CA LEU A 158 6.52 10.71 -7.23
C LEU A 158 5.07 10.22 -7.32
N GLN A 159 4.08 11.12 -7.17
CA GLN A 159 2.67 10.79 -7.33
C GLN A 159 2.37 10.25 -8.73
N LEU A 160 2.96 10.86 -9.76
CA LEU A 160 2.87 10.38 -11.14
C LEU A 160 3.41 8.96 -11.27
N LEU A 161 4.65 8.74 -10.82
CA LEU A 161 5.32 7.44 -10.94
C LEU A 161 4.51 6.35 -10.23
N VAL A 162 4.08 6.59 -8.99
CA VAL A 162 3.30 5.62 -8.22
C VAL A 162 1.89 5.41 -8.78
N GLY A 163 1.24 6.47 -9.27
CA GLY A 163 -0.15 6.41 -9.74
C GLY A 163 -0.34 5.86 -11.16
N ARG A 164 0.70 5.92 -12.00
CA ARG A 164 0.66 5.52 -13.41
C ARG A 164 1.65 4.40 -13.77
N GLY A 165 2.60 4.12 -12.89
CA GLY A 165 3.64 3.13 -13.13
C GLY A 165 3.27 1.71 -12.73
N VAL A 166 3.96 0.76 -13.34
CA VAL A 166 3.86 -0.67 -13.04
C VAL A 166 5.15 -1.10 -12.36
N GLU A 167 5.01 -1.88 -11.29
CA GLU A 167 6.18 -2.44 -10.60
C GLU A 167 6.85 -3.53 -11.46
N ARG A 168 8.18 -3.50 -11.52
CA ARG A 168 9.01 -4.49 -12.18
C ARG A 168 10.19 -4.85 -11.28
N THR A 169 10.56 -6.12 -11.27
CA THR A 169 11.66 -6.66 -10.46
C THR A 169 12.75 -7.25 -11.35
N TYR A 170 14.00 -7.16 -10.88
CA TYR A 170 15.20 -7.61 -11.57
C TYR A 170 16.11 -8.32 -10.56
N ALA A 171 16.67 -9.47 -10.93
CA ALA A 171 17.62 -10.18 -10.08
C ALA A 171 19.00 -9.52 -10.12
N ALA A 172 19.82 -9.71 -9.08
CA ALA A 172 21.21 -9.26 -9.10
C ALA A 172 21.96 -9.77 -10.36
N GLY A 173 22.63 -8.85 -11.06
CA GLY A 173 23.33 -9.09 -12.32
C GLY A 173 22.46 -8.96 -13.58
N GLU A 174 21.14 -8.81 -13.44
CA GLU A 174 20.24 -8.62 -14.58
C GLU A 174 20.34 -7.20 -15.15
N ALA A 175 20.26 -7.08 -16.48
CA ALA A 175 20.27 -5.78 -17.14
C ALA A 175 18.85 -5.19 -17.16
N LEU A 176 18.68 -4.00 -16.56
CA LEU A 176 17.44 -3.24 -16.61
C LEU A 176 17.22 -2.64 -18.00
N MET A 177 18.31 -2.17 -18.61
CA MET A 177 18.35 -1.62 -19.96
C MET A 177 19.76 -1.74 -20.53
N ARG A 178 19.88 -1.90 -21.85
CA ARG A 178 21.18 -1.88 -22.52
C ARG A 178 21.30 -0.67 -23.43
N ARG A 179 22.51 -0.10 -23.47
CA ARG A 179 22.82 1.02 -24.34
C ARG A 179 22.46 0.71 -25.80
N GLY A 180 21.78 1.64 -26.46
CA GLY A 180 21.33 1.52 -27.85
C GLY A 180 20.00 0.78 -28.04
N GLU A 181 19.44 0.16 -27.00
CA GLU A 181 18.09 -0.39 -27.09
C GLU A 181 17.06 0.73 -27.31
N ALA A 182 16.09 0.48 -28.17
CA ALA A 182 14.93 1.35 -28.33
C ALA A 182 13.95 1.06 -27.19
N SER A 183 13.72 2.03 -26.32
CA SER A 183 12.76 1.89 -25.22
C SER A 183 12.31 3.28 -24.76
N ASP A 184 11.00 3.41 -24.56
CA ASP A 184 10.33 4.66 -24.22
C ASP A 184 9.82 4.65 -22.77
N GLU A 185 10.52 3.94 -21.88
CA GLU A 185 10.12 3.78 -20.48
C GLU A 185 11.00 4.63 -19.55
N LEU A 186 10.35 5.33 -18.62
CA LEU A 186 10.98 5.96 -17.46
C LEU A 186 10.94 4.97 -16.31
N MET A 187 12.04 4.82 -15.57
CA MET A 187 12.07 3.94 -14.41
C MET A 187 12.56 4.70 -13.19
N THR A 188 12.00 4.39 -12.02
CA THR A 188 12.56 4.81 -10.74
C THR A 188 12.88 3.60 -9.87
N VAL A 189 14.06 3.57 -9.28
CA VAL A 189 14.47 2.51 -8.36
C VAL A 189 13.74 2.72 -7.03
N VAL A 190 12.99 1.71 -6.60
CA VAL A 190 12.29 1.69 -5.30
C VAL A 190 13.08 0.93 -4.25
N GLU A 191 13.87 -0.05 -4.68
CA GLU A 191 14.65 -0.91 -3.80
C GLU A 191 15.84 -1.50 -4.55
N GLY A 192 16.94 -1.73 -3.84
CA GLY A 192 18.19 -2.24 -4.41
C GLY A 192 19.11 -1.16 -4.98
N THR A 193 20.23 -1.61 -5.54
CA THR A 193 21.22 -0.74 -6.19
C THR A 193 21.45 -1.16 -7.63
N VAL A 194 21.70 -0.16 -8.48
CA VAL A 194 22.01 -0.33 -9.90
C VAL A 194 23.33 0.33 -10.24
N SER A 195 24.06 -0.30 -11.16
CA SER A 195 25.21 0.29 -11.83
C SER A 195 24.77 0.89 -13.16
N ILE A 196 25.26 2.09 -13.46
CA ILE A 196 25.00 2.84 -14.69
C ILE A 196 26.33 2.98 -15.43
N GLU A 197 26.41 2.46 -16.65
CA GLU A 197 27.61 2.42 -17.47
C GLU A 197 27.44 3.15 -18.79
N ARG A 198 28.31 4.12 -19.04
CA ARG A 198 28.46 4.82 -20.32
C ARG A 198 29.94 5.07 -20.63
N PRO A 199 30.32 5.40 -21.87
CA PRO A 199 31.74 5.62 -22.20
C PRO A 199 32.42 6.59 -21.23
N GLY A 200 33.46 6.11 -20.56
CA GLY A 200 34.25 6.90 -19.61
C GLY A 200 33.61 7.14 -18.23
N LEU A 201 32.45 6.55 -17.92
CA LEU A 201 31.78 6.74 -16.63
C LEU A 201 31.02 5.49 -16.17
N ARG A 202 31.31 5.04 -14.94
CA ARG A 202 30.50 4.06 -14.20
C ARG A 202 30.06 4.71 -12.88
N LEU A 203 28.76 4.69 -12.61
CA LEU A 203 28.16 5.22 -11.39
C LEU A 203 27.26 4.18 -10.76
N THR A 204 27.23 4.13 -9.43
CA THR A 204 26.23 3.35 -8.69
C THR A 204 25.15 4.29 -8.16
N ARG A 205 23.90 3.82 -8.20
CA ARG A 205 22.73 4.55 -7.73
C ARG A 205 21.79 3.61 -6.97
N GLY A 206 21.20 4.11 -5.89
CA GLY A 206 20.24 3.39 -5.07
C GLY A 206 18.80 3.84 -5.33
N PRO A 207 17.92 3.66 -4.34
CA PRO A 207 16.54 4.09 -4.44
C PRO A 207 16.38 5.60 -4.71
N GLY A 208 15.30 5.97 -5.41
CA GLY A 208 15.07 7.34 -5.89
C GLY A 208 15.79 7.69 -7.19
N ALA A 209 16.65 6.80 -7.69
CA ALA A 209 17.31 7.00 -8.98
C ALA A 209 16.31 6.92 -10.12
N LEU A 210 16.12 8.05 -10.80
CA LEU A 210 15.42 8.13 -12.08
C LEU A 210 16.33 7.64 -13.20
N LEU A 211 15.85 6.72 -14.03
CA LEU A 211 16.58 6.07 -15.11
C LEU A 211 15.78 6.19 -16.41
N GLY A 212 16.46 6.47 -17.51
CA GLY A 212 15.84 6.51 -18.82
C GLY A 212 15.10 7.81 -19.14
N GLU A 213 15.39 8.87 -18.37
CA GLU A 213 14.71 10.16 -18.44
C GLU A 213 14.98 10.93 -19.73
N ILE A 214 16.17 10.75 -20.31
CA ILE A 214 16.57 11.43 -21.54
C ILE A 214 15.80 10.85 -22.72
N GLU A 215 15.73 9.53 -22.84
CA GLU A 215 15.09 8.87 -23.97
C GLU A 215 13.59 9.16 -23.97
N VAL A 216 12.95 9.21 -22.80
CA VAL A 216 11.52 9.52 -22.75
C VAL A 216 11.22 10.95 -23.25
N LEU A 217 12.16 11.89 -23.16
CA LEU A 217 12.01 13.26 -23.64
C LEU A 217 12.55 13.48 -25.06
N ASP A 218 13.59 12.75 -25.47
CA ASP A 218 14.22 12.83 -26.78
C ASP A 218 13.79 11.65 -27.69
N ARG A 219 12.99 11.96 -28.71
CA ARG A 219 12.39 10.99 -29.64
C ARG A 219 13.39 10.30 -30.58
N GLY A 220 14.66 10.73 -30.62
CA GLY A 220 15.62 10.28 -31.64
C GLY A 220 16.70 9.30 -31.16
N GLY A 221 16.82 9.06 -29.85
CA GLY A 221 17.95 8.31 -29.27
C GLY A 221 17.56 6.93 -28.70
N GLY A 222 18.43 5.94 -28.90
CA GLY A 222 18.41 4.72 -28.08
C GLY A 222 19.02 4.96 -26.70
N ARG A 223 18.87 4.01 -25.77
CA ARG A 223 19.39 4.14 -24.39
C ARG A 223 20.84 4.63 -24.37
N MET A 224 21.11 5.66 -23.57
CA MET A 224 22.43 6.31 -23.49
C MET A 224 23.43 5.55 -22.61
N ALA A 225 22.94 4.66 -21.75
CA ALA A 225 23.74 3.86 -20.84
C ALA A 225 23.21 2.43 -20.74
N THR A 226 24.07 1.50 -20.33
CA THR A 226 23.65 0.20 -19.84
C THR A 226 23.44 0.29 -18.34
N ILE A 227 22.34 -0.25 -17.84
CA ILE A 227 22.05 -0.30 -16.41
C ILE A 227 21.87 -1.74 -15.98
N THR A 228 22.58 -2.12 -14.92
CA THR A 228 22.59 -3.48 -14.40
C THR A 228 22.32 -3.47 -12.91
N ALA A 229 21.44 -4.36 -12.46
CA ALA A 229 21.15 -4.60 -11.07
C ALA A 229 22.42 -5.10 -10.35
N GLU A 230 22.89 -4.40 -9.31
CA GLU A 230 23.98 -4.88 -8.46
C GLU A 230 23.45 -5.79 -7.34
N THR A 231 22.24 -5.51 -6.86
CA THR A 231 21.46 -6.35 -5.94
C THR A 231 20.16 -6.77 -6.62
N ASP A 232 19.30 -7.51 -5.93
CA ASP A 232 17.90 -7.59 -6.37
C ASP A 232 17.30 -6.18 -6.35
N VAL A 233 16.63 -5.82 -7.44
CA VAL A 233 16.15 -4.46 -7.68
C VAL A 233 14.64 -4.49 -7.94
N ARG A 234 13.94 -3.56 -7.31
CA ARG A 234 12.53 -3.29 -7.57
C ARG A 234 12.38 -1.87 -8.06
N CYS A 235 11.67 -1.68 -9.15
CA CYS A 235 11.48 -0.37 -9.76
C CYS A 235 10.03 -0.15 -10.19
N ILE A 236 9.65 1.11 -10.30
CA ILE A 236 8.39 1.51 -10.93
C ILE A 236 8.72 1.98 -12.34
N VAL A 237 7.99 1.44 -13.32
CA VAL A 237 8.17 1.69 -14.75
C VAL A 237 6.97 2.44 -15.29
N VAL A 238 7.22 3.57 -15.94
CA VAL A 238 6.18 4.41 -16.57
C VAL A 238 6.48 4.55 -18.07
N PRO A 239 5.58 4.07 -18.96
CA PRO A 239 5.70 4.31 -20.39
C PRO A 239 5.60 5.81 -20.73
N ARG A 240 6.27 6.26 -21.80
CA ARG A 240 6.25 7.66 -22.25
C ARG A 240 4.84 8.23 -22.40
N GLU A 241 3.90 7.44 -22.91
CA GLU A 241 2.53 7.91 -23.14
C GLU A 241 1.85 8.31 -21.82
N GLU A 242 1.99 7.48 -20.79
CA GLU A 242 1.48 7.73 -19.44
C GLU A 242 2.21 8.89 -18.77
N LEU A 243 3.54 8.98 -18.92
CA LEU A 243 4.29 10.13 -18.44
C LEU A 243 3.77 11.41 -19.08
N ARG A 244 3.64 11.45 -20.40
CA ARG A 244 3.18 12.63 -21.14
C ARG A 244 1.78 13.05 -20.70
N ALA A 245 0.84 12.10 -20.62
CA ALA A 245 -0.52 12.39 -20.17
C ALA A 245 -0.50 13.03 -18.77
N ALA A 246 0.29 12.48 -17.85
CA ALA A 246 0.38 13.00 -16.50
C ALA A 246 1.13 14.35 -16.38
N LEU A 247 2.11 14.61 -17.25
CA LEU A 247 2.77 15.93 -17.35
C LEU A 247 1.82 17.01 -17.92
N GLU A 248 0.94 16.63 -18.86
CA GLU A 248 -0.10 17.52 -19.40
C GLU A 248 -1.17 17.83 -18.34
N GLU A 249 -1.55 16.84 -17.52
CA GLU A 249 -2.49 16.99 -16.41
C GLU A 249 -1.90 17.81 -15.23
N SER A 250 -0.59 17.73 -15.02
CA SER A 250 0.11 18.38 -13.89
C SER A 250 1.37 19.12 -14.34
N PRO A 251 1.26 20.43 -14.65
CA PRO A 251 2.41 21.27 -14.99
C PRO A 251 3.51 21.29 -13.91
N GLY A 252 3.15 21.08 -12.63
CA GLY A 252 4.10 20.97 -11.53
C GLY A 252 5.05 19.78 -11.67
N ALA A 253 4.55 18.63 -12.15
CA ALA A 253 5.38 17.45 -12.42
C ALA A 253 6.38 17.70 -13.55
N ALA A 254 6.03 18.52 -14.54
CA ALA A 254 6.94 18.88 -15.64
C ALA A 254 8.09 19.77 -15.15
N ILE A 255 7.80 20.77 -14.31
CA ILE A 255 8.81 21.62 -13.70
C ILE A 255 9.76 20.78 -12.83
N ALA A 256 9.21 19.90 -11.99
CA ALA A 256 9.97 18.99 -11.15
C ALA A 256 10.95 18.11 -11.95
N LEU A 257 10.49 17.55 -13.08
CA LEU A 257 11.35 16.76 -13.97
C LEU A 257 12.46 17.61 -14.59
N LEU A 258 12.15 18.83 -15.04
CA LEU A 258 13.15 19.77 -15.58
C LEU A 258 14.21 20.15 -14.54
N GLU A 259 13.83 20.35 -13.28
CA GLU A 259 14.76 20.66 -12.19
C GLU A 259 15.75 19.51 -11.93
N ILE A 260 15.27 18.26 -11.91
CA ILE A 260 16.12 17.07 -11.79
C ILE A 260 17.12 16.99 -12.95
N LEU A 261 16.64 17.19 -14.18
CA LEU A 261 17.48 17.14 -15.39
C LEU A 261 18.54 18.26 -15.37
N ALA A 262 18.14 19.47 -14.99
CA ALA A 262 19.05 20.60 -14.87
C ALA A 262 20.12 20.38 -13.79
N ALA A 263 19.76 19.76 -12.66
CA ALA A 263 20.71 19.39 -11.61
C ALA A 263 21.74 18.36 -12.11
N ARG A 264 21.28 17.32 -12.82
CA ARG A 264 22.17 16.29 -13.39
C ARG A 264 23.11 16.81 -14.46
N PHE A 265 22.65 17.77 -15.28
CA PHE A 265 23.53 18.40 -16.27
C PHE A 265 24.73 19.07 -15.60
N ARG A 266 24.54 19.74 -14.44
CA ARG A 266 25.64 20.35 -13.67
C ARG A 266 26.62 19.34 -13.08
N GLU A 267 26.19 18.11 -12.79
CA GLU A 267 27.07 17.06 -12.25
C GLU A 267 27.91 16.35 -13.32
N THR A 268 27.56 16.55 -14.61
CA THR A 268 28.16 15.80 -15.72
C THR A 268 28.85 16.68 -16.78
N ALA A 269 28.80 18.00 -16.62
CA ALA A 269 29.54 18.99 -17.40
C ALA A 269 30.87 19.36 -16.71
#